data_AF-A0A1Y3N558-F1
#
_entry.id   AF-A0A1Y3N558-F1
#
_cell.length_a   1.000
_cell.length_b   1.000
_cell.length_c   1.000
_cell.angle_alpha   90.00
_cell.angle_beta   90.00
_cell.angle_gamma   90.00
#
_symmetry.space_group_name_H-M   'P 1'
#
loop_
_entity.id
_entity.type
_entity.pdbx_description
1 polymer ?
#
loop_
_entity_poly.entity_id
_entity_poly.type
_entity_poly.pdbx_seq_one_letter_code
_entity_poly.pdbx_strand_id
1 'polypeptide(L)'
;MDLKQIDIEEIQVKSVYTKTAIPATEYVANPYVGCPHACQYCYASFMKRFSGHRQEWGAFVDIKNWNQAPPAQCRSLMISSVTDPYNPLEEKHQRTRKILEELLEHGHEDTELLIITKSNLVTRDIPLIKKFKRPRVAFSINTLDESFREDMDQAKSIKERIEAMKACHQQGIRTICFISPIFPELTDVCAIIDRVRPYANYVWLENLQLRGDYKLRILEYIKNSYPKHFPTYEKLYKGNLVKTKAFRKDYWAGEWKKIKAHCDKHKIPTDNSKDSSKTREDDLTTICVYNLLHDGSPEKTLGKKASKC
;
A
#
# COMPACT_ATOMS: atom_id res chain seq x y z
N MET A 1 14.31 14.25 6.80
CA MET A 1 13.07 14.80 7.40
C MET A 1 13.38 15.15 8.84
N ASP A 2 13.23 16.41 9.23
CA ASP A 2 13.40 16.80 10.63
C ASP A 2 12.12 16.41 11.38
N LEU A 3 12.19 15.33 12.17
CA LEU A 3 11.06 14.87 12.98
C LEU A 3 10.56 15.95 13.96
N LYS A 4 11.35 17.02 14.21
CA LYS A 4 11.00 18.14 15.08
C LYS A 4 9.77 18.95 14.63
N GLN A 5 9.28 18.76 13.40
CA GLN A 5 8.07 19.43 12.90
C GLN A 5 6.81 18.54 12.90
N ILE A 6 6.90 17.29 13.34
CA ILE A 6 5.75 16.38 13.42
C ILE A 6 5.13 16.49 14.80
N ASP A 7 3.82 16.68 14.85
CA ASP A 7 3.03 16.58 16.08
C ASP A 7 2.88 15.11 16.49
N ILE A 8 3.39 14.73 17.66
CA ILE A 8 3.44 13.33 18.09
C ILE A 8 2.73 13.20 19.42
N GLU A 9 1.67 12.39 19.45
CA GLU A 9 0.92 12.09 20.65
C GLU A 9 0.94 10.58 20.95
N GLU A 10 0.98 10.21 22.23
CA GLU A 10 0.71 8.85 22.66
C GLU A 10 -0.75 8.73 23.12
N ILE A 11 -1.51 7.85 22.46
CA ILE A 11 -2.93 7.68 22.76
C ILE A 11 -3.22 6.27 23.27
N GLN A 12 -4.10 6.15 24.25
CA GLN A 12 -4.61 4.85 24.69
C GLN A 12 -5.83 4.48 23.85
N VAL A 13 -5.80 3.30 23.23
CA VAL A 13 -6.93 2.72 22.50
C VAL A 13 -7.31 1.37 23.10
N LYS A 14 -8.55 0.95 22.83
CA LYS A 14 -8.99 -0.38 23.25
C LYS A 14 -8.22 -1.48 22.52
N SER A 15 -8.13 -1.39 21.20
CA SER A 15 -7.46 -2.37 20.34
C SER A 15 -6.90 -1.70 19.09
N VAL A 16 -5.84 -2.28 18.53
CA VAL A 16 -5.32 -1.93 17.19
C VAL A 16 -5.93 -2.78 16.08
N TYR A 17 -6.63 -3.87 16.42
CA TYR A 17 -7.25 -4.80 15.48
C TYR A 17 -8.67 -4.37 15.14
N THR A 18 -9.01 -4.36 13.86
CA THR A 18 -10.35 -4.02 13.37
C THR A 18 -10.78 -5.02 12.30
N LYS A 19 -11.98 -5.58 12.43
CA LYS A 19 -12.56 -6.42 11.38
C LYS A 19 -12.84 -5.55 10.15
N THR A 20 -12.39 -5.97 8.98
CA THR A 20 -12.44 -5.16 7.77
C THR A 20 -13.37 -5.77 6.71
N ALA A 21 -13.76 -4.93 5.75
CA ALA A 21 -14.44 -5.37 4.53
C ALA A 21 -13.49 -5.40 3.33
N ILE A 22 -12.18 -5.22 3.54
CA ILE A 22 -11.15 -5.43 2.51
C ILE A 22 -11.17 -6.93 2.15
N PRO A 23 -11.46 -7.32 0.90
CA PRO A 23 -11.61 -8.73 0.52
C PRO A 23 -10.38 -9.60 0.82
N ALA A 24 -9.19 -9.00 0.86
CA ALA A 24 -7.91 -9.68 1.04
C ALA A 24 -7.61 -10.14 2.48
N THR A 25 -8.37 -9.71 3.49
CA THR A 25 -8.03 -9.98 4.90
C THR A 25 -9.25 -9.89 5.82
N GLU A 26 -9.30 -10.68 6.88
CA GLU A 26 -10.38 -10.63 7.88
C GLU A 26 -10.20 -9.43 8.83
N TYR A 27 -8.97 -9.21 9.27
CA TYR A 27 -8.62 -8.11 10.17
C TYR A 27 -7.58 -7.19 9.54
N VAL A 28 -7.61 -5.93 9.98
CA VAL A 28 -6.50 -4.99 9.82
C VAL A 28 -5.96 -4.60 11.18
N ALA A 29 -4.65 -4.33 11.26
CA ALA A 29 -4.03 -3.69 12.40
C ALA A 29 -3.31 -2.40 11.98
N ASN A 30 -3.52 -1.33 12.75
CA ASN A 30 -2.88 -0.04 12.52
C ASN A 30 -2.30 0.48 13.83
N PRO A 31 -0.97 0.36 14.05
CA PRO A 31 -0.31 0.78 15.29
C PRO A 31 -0.24 2.31 15.46
N TYR A 32 -0.53 3.05 14.39
CA TYR A 32 -0.47 4.50 14.36
C TYR A 32 -1.74 5.12 13.76
N VAL A 33 -1.96 6.41 14.01
CA VAL A 33 -2.82 7.30 13.19
C VAL A 33 -1.91 8.37 12.60
N GLY A 34 -2.12 8.77 11.34
CA GLY A 34 -1.16 9.63 10.63
C GLY A 34 0.03 8.83 10.08
N CYS A 35 0.81 9.46 9.21
CA CYS A 35 1.98 8.83 8.60
C CYS A 35 2.95 9.89 8.06
N PRO A 36 4.17 10.00 8.58
CA PRO A 36 5.13 11.04 8.23
C PRO A 36 5.78 10.83 6.86
N HIS A 37 5.48 9.73 6.17
CA HIS A 37 5.79 9.61 4.74
C HIS A 37 5.08 10.69 3.91
N ALA A 38 4.01 11.32 4.43
CA ALA A 38 3.40 12.54 3.90
C ALA A 38 3.05 12.46 2.39
N CYS A 39 2.62 11.28 1.91
CA CYS A 39 2.44 11.09 0.47
C CYS A 39 1.38 12.05 -0.11
N GLN A 40 1.70 12.74 -1.20
CA GLN A 40 0.82 13.72 -1.86
C GLN A 40 -0.46 13.07 -2.42
N TYR A 41 -0.45 11.77 -2.68
CA TYR A 41 -1.59 10.98 -3.18
C TYR A 41 -2.23 10.09 -2.11
N CYS A 42 -1.89 10.26 -0.82
CA CYS A 42 -2.29 9.34 0.22
C CYS A 42 -3.81 9.27 0.38
N TYR A 43 -4.40 8.11 0.04
CA TYR A 43 -5.83 7.93 0.20
C TYR A 43 -6.28 8.03 1.65
N ALA A 44 -5.39 7.77 2.62
CA ALA A 44 -5.70 7.77 4.05
C ALA A 44 -5.80 9.19 4.64
N SER A 45 -5.58 10.26 3.85
CA SER A 45 -5.78 11.64 4.29
C SER A 45 -7.18 11.88 4.88
N PHE A 46 -8.19 11.13 4.44
CA PHE A 46 -9.54 11.20 5.03
C PHE A 46 -9.58 10.89 6.53
N MET A 47 -8.59 10.17 7.07
CA MET A 47 -8.49 9.86 8.50
C MET A 47 -8.29 11.10 9.35
N LYS A 48 -7.76 12.21 8.80
CA LYS A 48 -7.59 13.49 9.50
C LYS A 48 -8.89 13.94 10.17
N ARG A 49 -10.05 13.79 9.51
CA ARG A 49 -11.36 14.19 10.06
C ARG A 49 -11.80 13.40 11.30
N PHE A 50 -11.15 12.28 11.59
CA PHE A 50 -11.42 11.42 12.75
C PHE A 50 -10.34 11.51 13.82
N SER A 51 -9.27 12.26 13.56
CA SER A 51 -8.08 12.31 14.43
C SER A 51 -8.11 13.47 15.44
N GLY A 52 -8.89 14.52 15.19
CA GLY A 52 -8.89 15.72 16.04
C GLY A 52 -7.74 16.69 15.78
N HIS A 53 -6.71 16.29 15.03
CA HIS A 53 -5.60 17.17 14.65
C HIS A 53 -6.00 18.27 13.67
N ARG A 54 -5.37 19.44 13.84
CA ARG A 54 -5.49 20.58 12.91
C ARG A 54 -4.43 20.54 11.81
N GLN A 55 -3.30 19.89 12.10
CA GLN A 55 -2.13 19.72 11.24
C GLN A 55 -2.50 19.00 9.95
N GLU A 56 -1.75 19.27 8.87
CA GLU A 56 -1.93 18.61 7.59
C GLU A 56 -1.58 17.12 7.66
N TRP A 57 -2.18 16.31 6.78
CA TRP A 57 -1.85 14.89 6.71
C TRP A 57 -0.38 14.70 6.38
N GLY A 58 0.34 13.97 7.23
CA GLY A 58 1.79 13.81 7.17
C GLY A 58 2.58 14.65 8.17
N ALA A 59 1.92 15.58 8.86
CA ALA A 59 2.53 16.44 9.89
C ALA A 59 2.12 16.07 11.33
N PHE A 60 1.43 14.94 11.52
CA PHE A 60 1.13 14.39 12.84
C PHE A 60 1.19 12.86 12.84
N VAL A 61 1.45 12.27 14.01
CA VAL A 61 1.36 10.83 14.26
C VAL A 61 0.88 10.56 15.69
N ASP A 62 -0.21 9.80 15.81
CA ASP A 62 -0.62 9.20 17.08
C ASP A 62 -0.01 7.82 17.22
N ILE A 63 0.71 7.61 18.31
CA ILE A 63 1.29 6.33 18.70
C ILE A 63 0.27 5.62 19.59
N LYS A 64 -0.25 4.49 19.13
CA LYS A 64 -1.26 3.78 19.91
C LYS A 64 -0.62 2.90 20.98
N ASN A 65 -1.15 3.02 22.19
CA ASN A 65 -0.99 2.06 23.27
C ASN A 65 -2.30 1.27 23.40
N TRP A 66 -2.21 -0.05 23.56
CA TRP A 66 -3.37 -0.93 23.67
C TRP A 66 -3.11 -2.03 24.69
N ASN A 67 -4.21 -2.54 25.27
CA ASN A 67 -4.19 -3.61 26.27
C ASN A 67 -4.94 -4.85 25.81
N GLN A 68 -5.81 -4.74 24.79
CA GLN A 68 -6.56 -5.88 24.30
C GLN A 68 -5.66 -6.79 23.46
N ALA A 69 -5.64 -8.07 23.83
CA ALA A 69 -4.98 -9.13 23.08
C ALA A 69 -5.51 -9.24 21.63
N PRO A 70 -4.77 -9.92 20.74
CA PRO A 70 -5.26 -10.24 19.40
C PRO A 70 -6.62 -10.97 19.44
N PRO A 71 -7.45 -10.87 18.37
CA PRO A 71 -8.68 -11.63 18.27
C PRO A 71 -8.41 -13.14 18.37
N ALA A 72 -9.16 -13.85 19.23
CA ALA A 72 -8.96 -15.29 19.47
C ALA A 72 -8.95 -16.15 18.19
N GLN A 73 -9.68 -15.72 17.15
CA GLN A 73 -9.58 -16.28 15.81
C GLN A 73 -9.17 -15.17 14.84
N CYS A 74 -7.98 -15.29 14.26
CA CYS A 74 -7.46 -14.36 13.27
C CYS A 74 -6.87 -15.15 12.10
N ARG A 75 -7.70 -15.50 11.10
CA ARG A 75 -7.22 -16.31 9.97
C ARG A 75 -6.31 -15.51 9.03
N SER A 76 -6.59 -14.23 8.84
CA SER A 76 -5.78 -13.32 8.04
C SER A 76 -5.73 -11.93 8.65
N LEU A 77 -4.55 -11.33 8.62
CA LEU A 77 -4.28 -10.01 9.18
C LEU A 77 -3.44 -9.18 8.20
N MET A 78 -3.93 -7.99 7.90
CA MET A 78 -3.16 -6.98 7.19
C MET A 78 -2.69 -5.90 8.16
N ILE A 79 -1.39 -5.65 8.20
CA ILE A 79 -0.82 -4.47 8.87
C ILE A 79 -0.54 -3.44 7.78
N SER A 80 -1.02 -2.20 7.97
CA SER A 80 -0.93 -1.04 7.04
C SER A 80 -2.21 -0.71 6.24
N SER A 81 -3.37 -0.61 6.88
CA SER A 81 -4.60 -0.23 6.16
C SER A 81 -4.86 1.28 6.11
N VAL A 82 -4.26 2.10 6.97
CA VAL A 82 -4.39 3.57 6.94
C VAL A 82 -3.13 4.34 7.36
N THR A 83 -2.04 3.64 7.65
CA THR A 83 -0.75 4.21 8.04
C THR A 83 0.35 3.24 7.62
N ASP A 84 1.58 3.73 7.41
CA ASP A 84 2.73 2.84 7.24
C ASP A 84 3.19 2.34 8.62
N PRO A 85 3.20 1.02 8.88
CA PRO A 85 3.57 0.45 10.17
C PRO A 85 5.06 0.57 10.46
N TYR A 86 5.89 0.81 9.43
CA TYR A 86 7.33 0.98 9.54
C TYR A 86 7.76 2.42 9.22
N ASN A 87 6.89 3.38 9.50
CA ASN A 87 7.24 4.79 9.47
C ASN A 87 8.40 5.11 10.44
N PRO A 88 9.14 6.22 10.28
CA PRO A 88 10.28 6.60 11.12
C PRO A 88 10.13 6.45 12.64
N LEU A 89 8.93 6.63 13.20
CA LEU A 89 8.72 6.49 14.65
C LEU A 89 8.77 5.03 15.12
N GLU A 90 8.56 4.06 14.24
CA GLU A 90 8.64 2.63 14.55
C GLU A 90 10.05 2.19 14.96
N GLU A 91 11.09 2.93 14.58
CA GLU A 91 12.47 2.66 14.99
C GLU A 91 12.62 2.74 16.52
N LYS A 92 11.96 3.74 17.13
CA LYS A 92 11.97 3.96 18.58
C LYS A 92 10.82 3.23 19.28
N HIS A 93 9.60 3.34 18.76
CA HIS A 93 8.39 2.96 19.49
C HIS A 93 8.01 1.48 19.34
N GLN A 94 8.48 0.80 18.29
CA GLN A 94 8.36 -0.65 18.12
C GLN A 94 6.91 -1.18 18.24
N ARG A 95 5.92 -0.42 17.77
CA ARG A 95 4.50 -0.79 17.90
C ARG A 95 4.13 -1.91 16.93
N THR A 96 4.63 -1.85 15.70
CA THR A 96 4.44 -2.93 14.72
C THR A 96 5.12 -4.20 15.21
N ARG A 97 6.34 -4.07 15.75
CA ARG A 97 7.02 -5.20 16.38
C ARG A 97 6.19 -5.82 17.51
N LYS A 98 5.64 -5.00 18.40
CA LYS A 98 4.76 -5.45 19.48
C LYS A 98 3.54 -6.23 18.96
N ILE A 99 2.91 -5.79 17.86
CA ILE A 99 1.83 -6.55 17.21
C ILE A 99 2.31 -7.95 16.78
N LEU A 100 3.49 -8.04 16.16
CA LEU A 100 4.06 -9.33 15.73
C LEU A 100 4.38 -10.24 16.91
N GLU A 101 4.96 -9.69 17.98
CA GLU A 101 5.27 -10.43 19.21
C GLU A 101 4.00 -10.96 19.88
N GLU A 102 2.99 -10.11 20.08
CA GLU A 102 1.71 -10.49 20.68
C GLU A 102 0.99 -11.59 19.89
N LEU A 103 0.99 -11.51 18.55
CA LEU A 103 0.39 -12.56 17.71
C LEU A 103 1.06 -13.92 17.97
N LEU A 104 2.39 -13.96 18.00
CA LEU A 104 3.14 -15.19 18.22
C LEU A 104 2.95 -15.71 19.65
N GLU A 105 2.94 -14.83 20.66
CA GLU A 105 2.67 -15.21 22.05
C GLU A 105 1.28 -15.82 22.25
N HIS A 106 0.31 -15.46 21.40
CA HIS A 106 -1.07 -15.97 21.45
C HIS A 106 -1.33 -17.11 20.45
N GLY A 107 -0.30 -17.69 19.83
CA GLY A 107 -0.44 -18.86 18.97
C GLY A 107 -1.03 -18.57 17.58
N HIS A 108 -0.79 -17.37 17.03
CA HIS A 108 -1.26 -16.94 15.72
C HIS A 108 -0.24 -17.16 14.58
N GLU A 109 0.66 -18.14 14.69
CA GLU A 109 1.61 -18.50 13.61
C GLU A 109 0.90 -18.90 12.31
N ASP A 110 -0.33 -19.38 12.42
CA ASP A 110 -1.16 -19.82 11.30
C ASP A 110 -1.91 -18.67 10.60
N THR A 111 -1.82 -17.45 11.14
CA THR A 111 -2.42 -16.26 10.52
C THR A 111 -1.73 -15.95 9.20
N GLU A 112 -2.53 -15.75 8.14
CA GLU A 112 -2.06 -15.19 6.88
C GLU A 112 -1.69 -13.71 7.05
N LEU A 113 -0.46 -13.47 7.50
CA LEU A 113 0.07 -12.14 7.72
C LEU A 113 0.42 -11.45 6.40
N LEU A 114 -0.08 -10.23 6.22
CA LEU A 114 0.30 -9.31 5.15
C LEU A 114 0.73 -7.97 5.74
N ILE A 115 1.98 -7.57 5.49
CA ILE A 115 2.49 -6.24 5.86
C ILE A 115 2.65 -5.44 4.57
N ILE A 116 2.18 -4.19 4.54
CA ILE A 116 2.43 -3.26 3.42
C ILE A 116 3.30 -2.11 3.93
N THR A 117 4.36 -1.74 3.22
CA THR A 117 5.25 -0.64 3.66
C THR A 117 6.00 0.04 2.49
N LYS A 118 6.51 1.24 2.75
CA LYS A 118 7.50 1.98 1.95
C LYS A 118 8.88 2.05 2.63
N SER A 119 9.08 1.31 3.73
CA SER A 119 10.26 1.41 4.58
C SER A 119 11.12 0.14 4.52
N ASN A 120 12.43 0.32 4.63
CA ASN A 120 13.36 -0.78 4.83
C ASN A 120 13.41 -1.26 6.28
N LEU A 121 12.83 -0.54 7.24
CA LEU A 121 12.86 -0.91 8.66
C LEU A 121 12.18 -2.27 8.94
N VAL A 122 11.30 -2.73 8.05
CA VAL A 122 10.69 -4.08 8.11
C VAL A 122 11.74 -5.20 8.17
N THR A 123 12.95 -4.98 7.64
CA THR A 123 14.01 -6.00 7.67
C THR A 123 14.47 -6.33 9.10
N ARG A 124 14.31 -5.40 10.06
CA ARG A 124 14.57 -5.62 11.49
C ARG A 124 13.76 -6.78 12.06
N ASP A 125 12.51 -6.91 11.62
CA ASP A 125 11.54 -7.84 12.19
C ASP A 125 11.39 -9.12 11.37
N ILE A 126 12.25 -9.35 10.36
CA ILE A 126 12.32 -10.63 9.61
C ILE A 126 12.32 -11.86 10.54
N PRO A 127 13.09 -11.89 11.66
CA PRO A 127 13.07 -13.04 12.57
C PRO A 127 11.71 -13.34 13.19
N LEU A 128 10.84 -12.33 13.35
CA LEU A 128 9.46 -12.51 13.82
C LEU A 128 8.54 -12.88 12.67
N ILE A 129 8.65 -12.16 11.55
CA ILE A 129 7.79 -12.36 10.36
C ILE A 129 7.92 -13.79 9.82
N LYS A 130 9.11 -14.40 9.85
CA LYS A 130 9.32 -15.78 9.37
C LYS A 130 8.70 -16.87 10.24
N LYS A 131 8.26 -16.55 11.46
CA LYS A 131 7.60 -17.54 12.34
C LYS A 131 6.16 -17.82 11.90
N PHE A 132 5.55 -16.93 11.13
CA PHE A 132 4.25 -17.16 10.52
C PHE A 132 4.39 -18.18 9.38
N LYS A 133 3.38 -19.04 9.16
CA LYS A 133 3.44 -20.09 8.13
C LYS A 133 3.58 -19.55 6.71
N ARG A 134 2.91 -18.44 6.40
CA ARG A 134 2.82 -17.89 5.03
C ARG A 134 2.87 -16.36 4.99
N PRO A 135 3.86 -15.71 5.61
CA PRO A 135 3.94 -14.25 5.67
C PRO A 135 4.14 -13.66 4.28
N ARG A 136 3.50 -12.51 4.07
CA ARG A 136 3.66 -11.67 2.90
C ARG A 136 4.11 -10.28 3.31
N VAL A 137 5.10 -9.74 2.59
CA VAL A 137 5.50 -8.34 2.75
C VAL A 137 5.42 -7.65 1.39
N ALA A 138 4.57 -6.63 1.33
CA ALA A 138 4.36 -5.80 0.16
C ALA A 138 5.12 -4.47 0.29
N PHE A 139 5.85 -4.13 -0.77
CA PHE A 139 6.61 -2.89 -0.87
C PHE A 139 5.94 -1.97 -1.90
N SER A 140 5.57 -0.75 -1.51
CA SER A 140 5.03 0.20 -2.49
C SER A 140 6.14 0.80 -3.36
N ILE A 141 6.16 0.40 -4.63
CA ILE A 141 7.12 0.87 -5.64
C ILE A 141 6.30 1.30 -6.86
N ASN A 142 5.96 2.58 -6.93
CA ASN A 142 5.09 3.14 -7.98
C ASN A 142 5.87 3.90 -9.07
N THR A 143 7.19 4.00 -8.94
CA THR A 143 8.09 4.65 -9.90
C THR A 143 9.51 4.06 -9.74
N LEU A 144 10.34 4.24 -10.77
CA LEU A 144 11.80 4.07 -10.70
C LEU A 144 12.56 5.41 -10.76
N ASP A 145 11.82 6.53 -10.84
CA ASP A 145 12.33 7.90 -10.85
C ASP A 145 12.35 8.46 -9.41
N GLU A 146 13.55 8.67 -8.88
CA GLU A 146 13.74 9.20 -7.53
C GLU A 146 13.28 10.65 -7.40
N SER A 147 13.37 11.47 -8.46
CA SER A 147 12.86 12.85 -8.43
C SER A 147 11.34 12.87 -8.33
N PHE A 148 10.65 11.99 -9.08
CA PHE A 148 9.21 11.83 -8.91
C PHE A 148 8.85 11.30 -7.51
N ARG A 149 9.65 10.38 -6.94
CA ARG A 149 9.45 9.92 -5.55
C ARG A 149 9.59 11.06 -4.55
N GLU A 150 10.60 11.92 -4.69
CA GLU A 150 10.85 13.09 -3.83
C GLU A 150 9.70 14.09 -3.83
N ASP A 151 9.10 14.33 -4.99
CA ASP A 151 7.92 15.18 -5.11
C ASP A 151 6.68 14.55 -4.45
N MET A 152 6.60 13.23 -4.41
CA MET A 152 5.40 12.50 -4.03
C MET A 152 5.36 12.05 -2.57
N ASP A 153 6.47 11.61 -1.99
CA ASP A 153 6.53 11.11 -0.62
C ASP A 153 7.90 11.32 0.04
N GLN A 154 7.90 11.31 1.38
CA GLN A 154 9.10 11.43 2.21
C GLN A 154 9.56 10.07 2.77
N ALA A 155 9.14 8.96 2.14
CA ALA A 155 9.54 7.64 2.58
C ALA A 155 10.95 7.28 2.09
N LYS A 156 11.38 6.04 2.31
CA LYS A 156 12.71 5.56 1.87
C LYS A 156 12.86 5.61 0.36
N SER A 157 14.10 5.70 -0.12
CA SER A 157 14.39 5.70 -1.57
C SER A 157 13.87 4.43 -2.26
N ILE A 158 13.64 4.50 -3.56
CA ILE A 158 13.19 3.35 -4.37
C ILE A 158 14.22 2.22 -4.27
N LYS A 159 15.51 2.57 -4.28
CA LYS A 159 16.61 1.63 -4.06
C LYS A 159 16.48 0.91 -2.71
N GLU A 160 16.29 1.63 -1.61
CA GLU A 160 16.13 1.03 -0.28
C GLU A 160 14.89 0.13 -0.18
N ARG A 161 13.78 0.52 -0.82
CA ARG A 161 12.56 -0.32 -0.88
C ARG A 161 12.82 -1.64 -1.61
N ILE A 162 13.52 -1.60 -2.75
CA ILE A 162 13.88 -2.80 -3.53
C ILE A 162 14.87 -3.68 -2.76
N GLU A 163 15.89 -3.11 -2.10
CA GLU A 163 16.85 -3.90 -1.32
C GLU A 163 16.18 -4.55 -0.09
N ALA A 164 15.24 -3.87 0.57
CA ALA A 164 14.45 -4.47 1.65
C ALA A 164 13.58 -5.63 1.15
N MET A 165 12.94 -5.46 0.00
CA MET A 165 12.19 -6.55 -0.66
C MET A 165 13.09 -7.74 -0.97
N LYS A 166 14.27 -7.49 -1.55
CA LYS A 166 15.26 -8.54 -1.82
C LYS A 166 15.68 -9.26 -0.53
N ALA A 167 15.94 -8.53 0.55
CA ALA A 167 16.28 -9.13 1.84
C ALA A 167 15.15 -10.02 2.39
N CYS A 168 13.89 -9.59 2.30
CA CYS A 168 12.74 -10.43 2.68
C CYS A 168 12.63 -11.68 1.80
N HIS A 169 12.77 -11.53 0.48
CA HIS A 169 12.67 -12.63 -0.48
C HIS A 169 13.76 -13.70 -0.25
N GLN A 170 15.02 -13.28 -0.06
CA GLN A 170 16.15 -14.16 0.26
C GLN A 170 15.95 -14.96 1.55
N GLN A 171 15.08 -14.46 2.43
CA GLN A 171 14.75 -15.07 3.70
C GLN A 171 13.52 -16.00 3.61
N GLY A 172 12.98 -16.25 2.41
CA GLY A 172 11.83 -17.12 2.18
C GLY A 172 10.48 -16.47 2.52
N ILE A 173 10.45 -15.15 2.71
CA ILE A 173 9.20 -14.40 2.88
C ILE A 173 8.65 -14.09 1.49
N ARG A 174 7.34 -14.32 1.28
CA ARG A 174 6.70 -13.99 0.01
C ARG A 174 6.64 -12.48 -0.14
N THR A 175 7.21 -11.97 -1.22
CA THR A 175 7.29 -10.53 -1.47
C THR A 175 6.32 -10.08 -2.55
N ILE A 176 5.74 -8.90 -2.33
CA ILE A 176 4.84 -8.27 -3.29
C ILE A 176 5.44 -6.92 -3.68
N CYS A 177 5.66 -6.68 -4.97
CA CYS A 177 5.84 -5.32 -5.48
C CYS A 177 4.45 -4.71 -5.69
N PHE A 178 4.05 -3.80 -4.82
CA PHE A 178 2.77 -3.11 -4.95
C PHE A 178 2.97 -1.81 -5.75
N ILE A 179 2.63 -1.87 -7.04
CA ILE A 179 2.66 -0.71 -7.94
C ILE A 179 1.35 0.07 -7.71
N SER A 180 1.35 0.86 -6.63
CA SER A 180 0.22 1.69 -6.23
C SER A 180 0.70 3.06 -5.73
N PRO A 181 0.13 4.15 -6.27
CA PRO A 181 -0.76 4.21 -7.44
C PRO A 181 0.03 4.23 -8.76
N ILE A 182 -0.53 3.66 -9.82
CA ILE A 182 -0.04 3.87 -11.19
C ILE A 182 -0.47 5.28 -11.64
N PHE A 183 0.51 6.17 -11.83
CA PHE A 183 0.31 7.49 -12.41
C PHE A 183 0.25 7.38 -13.94
N PRO A 184 -0.88 7.73 -14.59
CA PRO A 184 -1.02 7.72 -16.05
C PRO A 184 0.16 8.38 -16.76
N GLU A 185 0.75 7.68 -17.72
CA GLU A 185 1.88 8.14 -18.55
C GLU A 185 3.21 8.42 -17.81
N LEU A 186 3.25 8.34 -16.47
CA LEU A 186 4.45 8.59 -15.67
C LEU A 186 5.01 7.31 -15.01
N THR A 187 4.13 6.38 -14.60
CA THR A 187 4.56 5.09 -14.04
C THR A 187 4.86 4.10 -15.18
N ASP A 188 6.13 3.77 -15.38
CA ASP A 188 6.53 2.67 -16.27
C ASP A 188 6.38 1.31 -15.55
N VAL A 189 5.19 0.73 -15.65
CA VAL A 189 4.85 -0.55 -15.01
C VAL A 189 5.74 -1.69 -15.50
N CYS A 190 6.04 -1.75 -16.80
CA CYS A 190 6.84 -2.83 -17.38
C CYS A 190 8.29 -2.77 -16.89
N ALA A 191 8.89 -1.57 -16.83
CA ALA A 191 10.22 -1.39 -16.28
C ALA A 191 10.29 -1.77 -14.79
N ILE A 192 9.25 -1.43 -14.00
CA ILE A 192 9.18 -1.86 -12.59
C ILE A 192 9.12 -3.39 -12.51
N ILE A 193 8.26 -4.06 -13.29
CA ILE A 193 8.15 -5.53 -13.34
C ILE A 193 9.53 -6.14 -13.65
N ASP A 194 10.22 -5.66 -14.69
CA ASP A 194 11.53 -6.18 -15.09
C ASP A 194 12.59 -5.99 -14.01
N ARG A 195 12.53 -4.88 -13.26
CA ARG A 195 13.45 -4.57 -12.16
C ARG A 195 13.24 -5.46 -10.95
N VAL A 196 12.00 -5.81 -10.63
CA VAL A 196 11.64 -6.50 -9.38
C VAL A 196 11.42 -8.00 -9.53
N ARG A 197 11.20 -8.51 -10.75
CA ARG A 197 10.92 -9.94 -11.00
C ARG A 197 11.88 -10.95 -10.34
N PRO A 198 13.18 -10.66 -10.11
CA PRO A 198 14.04 -11.64 -9.43
C PRO A 198 13.79 -11.75 -7.91
N TYR A 199 13.00 -10.82 -7.35
CA TYR A 199 12.84 -10.65 -5.91
C TYR A 199 11.37 -10.47 -5.49
N ALA A 200 10.42 -10.58 -6.42
CA ALA A 200 8.99 -10.42 -6.19
C ALA A 200 8.27 -11.70 -6.58
N ASN A 201 7.50 -12.27 -5.65
CA ASN A 201 6.57 -13.36 -5.93
C ASN A 201 5.31 -12.84 -6.62
N TYR A 202 4.90 -11.63 -6.24
CA TYR A 202 3.69 -11.02 -6.75
C TYR A 202 3.92 -9.57 -7.16
N VAL A 203 3.24 -9.13 -8.21
CA VAL A 203 3.11 -7.71 -8.56
C VAL A 203 1.64 -7.37 -8.50
N TRP A 204 1.28 -6.40 -7.66
CA TRP A 204 -0.09 -5.89 -7.57
C TRP A 204 -0.17 -4.53 -8.25
N LEU A 205 -1.17 -4.35 -9.11
CA LEU A 205 -1.35 -3.15 -9.92
C LEU A 205 -2.59 -2.41 -9.48
N GLU A 206 -2.45 -1.19 -8.97
CA GLU A 206 -3.60 -0.34 -8.60
C GLU A 206 -3.56 0.99 -9.36
N ASN A 207 -4.72 1.39 -9.87
CA ASN A 207 -4.87 2.66 -10.57
C ASN A 207 -4.79 3.86 -9.60
N LEU A 208 -4.27 5.00 -10.08
CA LEU A 208 -4.42 6.26 -9.36
C LEU A 208 -5.89 6.63 -9.21
N GLN A 209 -6.38 6.63 -7.97
CA GLN A 209 -7.72 7.06 -7.61
C GLN A 209 -7.67 8.43 -6.93
N LEU A 210 -8.03 9.49 -7.67
CA LEU A 210 -8.09 10.84 -7.13
C LEU A 210 -9.46 11.14 -6.51
N ARG A 211 -9.48 11.36 -5.19
CA ARG A 211 -10.67 11.77 -4.42
C ARG A 211 -10.29 12.81 -3.37
N GLY A 212 -11.31 13.43 -2.77
CA GLY A 212 -11.11 14.35 -1.65
C GLY A 212 -10.16 15.51 -1.96
N ASP A 213 -9.40 15.89 -0.94
CA ASP A 213 -8.45 17.01 -0.90
C ASP A 213 -7.24 16.81 -1.82
N TYR A 214 -6.67 15.60 -1.83
CA TYR A 214 -5.47 15.32 -2.61
C TYR A 214 -5.68 15.32 -4.13
N LYS A 215 -6.93 15.22 -4.61
CA LYS A 215 -7.24 15.30 -6.05
C LYS A 215 -6.74 16.60 -6.67
N LEU A 216 -7.06 17.74 -6.07
CA LEU A 216 -6.70 19.04 -6.62
C LEU A 216 -5.19 19.23 -6.60
N ARG A 217 -4.55 18.84 -5.50
CA ARG A 217 -3.10 18.89 -5.31
C ARG A 217 -2.35 18.10 -6.38
N ILE A 218 -2.76 16.85 -6.64
CA ILE A 218 -2.14 16.03 -7.69
C ILE A 218 -2.39 16.61 -9.08
N LEU A 219 -3.62 17.06 -9.39
CA LEU A 219 -3.89 17.65 -10.71
C LEU A 219 -3.07 18.94 -10.94
N GLU A 220 -2.91 19.78 -9.94
CA GLU A 220 -2.09 21.00 -10.02
C GLU A 220 -0.61 20.65 -10.20
N TYR A 221 -0.11 19.67 -9.45
CA TYR A 221 1.25 19.16 -9.63
C TYR A 221 1.49 18.66 -11.07
N ILE A 222 0.59 17.81 -11.60
CA ILE A 222 0.73 17.30 -12.97
C ILE A 222 0.66 18.44 -14.00
N LYS A 223 -0.22 19.42 -13.80
CA LYS A 223 -0.33 20.58 -14.69
C LYS A 223 0.98 21.37 -14.76
N ASN A 224 1.63 21.58 -13.62
CA ASN A 224 2.80 22.43 -13.52
C ASN A 224 4.10 21.69 -13.85
N SER A 225 4.29 20.47 -13.35
CA SER A 225 5.50 19.67 -13.53
C SER A 225 5.49 18.83 -14.80
N TYR A 226 4.30 18.41 -15.26
CA TYR A 226 4.11 17.51 -16.41
C TYR A 226 3.03 18.02 -17.39
N PRO A 227 3.13 19.27 -17.89
CA PRO A 227 2.07 19.90 -18.68
C PRO A 227 1.69 19.12 -19.95
N LYS A 228 2.65 18.37 -20.52
CA LYS A 228 2.41 17.51 -21.68
C LYS A 228 1.45 16.34 -21.39
N HIS A 229 1.46 15.84 -20.15
CA HIS A 229 0.65 14.69 -19.71
C HIS A 229 -0.71 15.12 -19.13
N PHE A 230 -0.83 16.37 -18.70
CA PHE A 230 -2.04 16.91 -18.08
C PHE A 230 -3.35 16.68 -18.87
N PRO A 231 -3.39 16.76 -20.22
CA PRO A 231 -4.61 16.47 -20.98
C PRO A 231 -5.20 15.07 -20.72
N THR A 232 -4.36 14.06 -20.46
CA THR A 232 -4.82 12.71 -20.11
C THR A 232 -5.45 12.70 -18.72
N TYR A 233 -4.86 13.39 -17.75
CA TYR A 233 -5.42 13.54 -16.40
C TYR A 233 -6.73 14.32 -16.39
N GLU A 234 -6.87 15.35 -17.23
CA GLU A 234 -8.14 16.06 -17.37
C GLU A 234 -9.26 15.13 -17.86
N LYS A 235 -8.99 14.29 -18.86
CA LYS A 235 -9.98 13.30 -19.34
C LYS A 235 -10.31 12.23 -18.28
N LEU A 236 -9.33 11.81 -17.49
CA LEU A 236 -9.49 10.78 -16.46
C LEU A 236 -10.22 11.27 -15.21
N TYR A 237 -10.06 12.55 -14.84
CA TYR A 237 -10.46 13.05 -13.52
C TYR A 237 -11.30 14.33 -13.54
N LYS A 238 -11.38 15.06 -14.66
CA LYS A 238 -12.25 16.23 -14.82
C LYS A 238 -13.38 15.96 -15.83
N GLY A 239 -14.47 16.71 -15.69
CA GLY A 239 -15.59 16.68 -16.63
C GLY A 239 -16.77 15.79 -16.20
N ASN A 240 -17.63 15.49 -17.16
CA ASN A 240 -18.90 14.79 -16.96
C ASN A 240 -18.66 13.33 -16.53
N LEU A 241 -19.32 12.91 -15.44
CA LEU A 241 -19.16 11.58 -14.83
C LEU A 241 -19.28 10.41 -15.83
N VAL A 242 -20.20 10.49 -16.79
CA VAL A 242 -20.42 9.44 -17.80
C VAL A 242 -19.24 9.36 -18.77
N LYS A 243 -18.83 10.49 -19.34
CA LYS A 243 -17.70 10.57 -20.28
C LYS A 243 -16.39 10.16 -19.61
N THR A 244 -16.15 10.65 -18.40
CA THR A 244 -14.98 10.31 -17.59
C THR A 244 -14.96 8.83 -17.20
N LYS A 245 -16.12 8.19 -16.98
CA LYS A 245 -16.19 6.75 -16.71
C LYS A 245 -15.85 5.91 -17.94
N ALA A 246 -16.41 6.24 -19.10
CA ALA A 246 -16.09 5.54 -20.35
C ALA A 246 -14.59 5.63 -20.68
N PHE A 247 -14.03 6.85 -20.64
CA PHE A 247 -12.61 7.06 -20.90
C PHE A 247 -11.71 6.32 -19.90
N ARG A 248 -12.03 6.35 -18.60
CA ARG A 248 -11.28 5.59 -17.57
C ARG A 248 -11.28 4.09 -17.86
N LYS A 249 -12.43 3.52 -18.21
CA LYS A 249 -12.54 2.10 -18.57
C LYS A 249 -11.61 1.75 -19.73
N ASP A 250 -11.67 2.53 -20.80
CA ASP A 250 -10.88 2.27 -22.01
C ASP A 250 -9.38 2.46 -21.76
N TYR A 251 -9.01 3.51 -21.00
CA TYR A 251 -7.63 3.77 -20.62
C TYR A 251 -7.02 2.60 -19.84
N TRP A 252 -7.65 2.18 -18.73
CA TRP A 252 -7.10 1.09 -17.91
C TRP A 252 -7.15 -0.27 -18.60
N ALA A 253 -8.12 -0.52 -19.48
CA ALA A 253 -8.13 -1.70 -20.33
C ALA A 253 -6.97 -1.70 -21.34
N GLY A 254 -6.65 -0.52 -21.91
CA GLY A 254 -5.50 -0.31 -22.78
C GLY A 254 -4.17 -0.52 -22.04
N GLU A 255 -4.02 0.05 -20.85
CA GLU A 255 -2.84 -0.17 -20.00
C GLU A 255 -2.66 -1.64 -19.64
N TRP A 256 -3.74 -2.33 -19.24
CA TRP A 256 -3.68 -3.76 -18.97
C TRP A 256 -3.24 -4.56 -20.20
N LYS A 257 -3.75 -4.23 -21.39
CA LYS A 257 -3.36 -4.92 -22.64
C LYS A 257 -1.85 -4.79 -22.90
N LYS A 258 -1.26 -3.61 -22.64
CA LYS A 258 0.19 -3.38 -22.77
C LYS A 258 0.98 -4.23 -21.77
N ILE A 259 0.57 -4.20 -20.49
CA ILE A 259 1.22 -4.94 -19.41
C ILE A 259 1.13 -6.45 -19.67
N LYS A 260 -0.04 -6.95 -20.08
CA LYS A 260 -0.23 -8.36 -20.40
C LYS A 260 0.65 -8.78 -21.58
N ALA A 261 0.75 -7.98 -22.64
CA ALA A 261 1.62 -8.28 -23.78
C ALA A 261 3.10 -8.37 -23.36
N HIS A 262 3.55 -7.50 -22.45
CA HIS A 262 4.89 -7.59 -21.84
C HIS A 262 5.05 -8.89 -21.05
N CYS A 263 4.09 -9.21 -20.19
CA CYS A 263 4.11 -10.44 -19.40
C CYS A 263 4.14 -11.69 -20.29
N ASP A 264 3.31 -11.74 -21.34
CA ASP A 264 3.27 -12.85 -22.31
C ASP A 264 4.63 -13.02 -23.02
N LYS A 265 5.25 -11.92 -23.46
CA LYS A 265 6.59 -11.92 -24.08
C LYS A 265 7.66 -12.49 -23.15
N HIS A 266 7.55 -12.21 -21.85
CA HIS A 266 8.51 -12.63 -20.83
C HIS A 266 8.09 -13.91 -20.07
N LYS A 267 7.01 -14.58 -20.48
CA LYS A 267 6.45 -15.77 -19.84
C LYS A 267 6.12 -15.58 -18.35
N ILE A 268 5.66 -14.38 -18.00
CA ILE A 268 5.23 -14.03 -16.64
C ILE A 268 3.72 -14.32 -16.53
N PRO A 269 3.28 -15.21 -15.62
CA PRO A 269 1.86 -15.44 -15.36
C PRO A 269 1.12 -14.15 -14.95
N THR A 270 -0.13 -14.04 -15.41
CA THR A 270 -1.03 -12.94 -15.05
C THR A 270 -2.33 -13.46 -14.45
N ASP A 271 -2.85 -12.78 -13.44
CA ASP A 271 -4.17 -13.03 -12.84
C ASP A 271 -5.10 -11.83 -13.06
N ASN A 272 -6.31 -12.10 -13.59
CA ASN A 272 -7.34 -11.11 -13.90
C ASN A 272 -8.60 -11.24 -13.04
N SER A 273 -8.55 -12.04 -11.97
CA SER A 273 -9.69 -12.25 -11.07
C SER A 273 -10.07 -11.00 -10.26
N LYS A 274 -9.19 -9.97 -10.24
CA LYS A 274 -9.28 -8.79 -9.38
C LYS A 274 -9.30 -9.12 -7.89
N ASP A 275 -8.80 -10.31 -7.54
CA ASP A 275 -8.80 -10.81 -6.19
C ASP A 275 -7.36 -11.04 -5.72
N SER A 276 -6.86 -10.12 -4.89
CA SER A 276 -5.52 -10.21 -4.31
C SER A 276 -5.42 -11.18 -3.12
N SER A 277 -6.54 -11.78 -2.70
CA SER A 277 -6.55 -12.84 -1.68
C SER A 277 -6.03 -14.17 -2.23
N LYS A 278 -6.24 -14.42 -3.54
CA LYS A 278 -5.81 -15.63 -4.24
C LYS A 278 -4.31 -15.58 -4.48
N THR A 279 -3.52 -16.01 -3.50
CA THR A 279 -2.09 -16.26 -3.71
C THR A 279 -1.86 -17.73 -4.02
N ARG A 280 -0.94 -18.02 -4.94
CA ARG A 280 -0.63 -19.40 -5.33
C ARG A 280 0.02 -20.13 -4.16
N GLU A 281 -0.42 -21.35 -3.90
CA GLU A 281 -0.04 -22.06 -2.67
C GLU A 281 1.48 -22.27 -2.55
N ASP A 282 2.18 -22.52 -3.66
CA ASP A 282 3.56 -23.04 -3.62
C ASP A 282 4.62 -22.24 -4.40
N ASP A 283 4.42 -20.94 -4.65
CA ASP A 283 5.47 -20.15 -5.30
C ASP A 283 6.29 -19.32 -4.30
N LEU A 284 7.57 -19.70 -4.16
CA LEU A 284 8.64 -18.79 -3.76
C LEU A 284 9.50 -18.41 -4.96
N THR A 285 9.36 -19.10 -6.10
CA THR A 285 10.24 -19.00 -7.26
C THR A 285 9.58 -18.39 -8.49
N THR A 286 8.27 -18.16 -8.45
CA THR A 286 7.52 -17.67 -9.62
C THR A 286 6.99 -16.27 -9.34
N ILE A 287 7.05 -15.40 -10.33
CA ILE A 287 6.38 -14.10 -10.28
C ILE A 287 4.97 -14.23 -10.87
N CYS A 288 3.98 -13.56 -10.29
CA CYS A 288 2.64 -13.40 -10.89
C CYS A 288 2.17 -11.95 -10.83
N VAL A 289 1.65 -11.43 -11.94
CA VAL A 289 1.11 -10.06 -12.02
C VAL A 289 -0.41 -10.08 -11.87
N TYR A 290 -0.91 -9.43 -10.82
CA TYR A 290 -2.35 -9.30 -10.52
C TYR A 290 -2.87 -7.97 -11.03
N ASN A 291 -3.88 -8.06 -11.89
CA ASN A 291 -4.62 -6.91 -12.36
C ASN A 291 -5.69 -6.48 -11.34
N LEU A 292 -5.39 -5.46 -10.55
CA LEU A 292 -6.36 -4.78 -9.68
C LEU A 292 -6.76 -3.42 -10.28
N LEU A 293 -6.64 -3.25 -11.61
CA LEU A 293 -7.09 -2.03 -12.27
C LEU A 293 -8.62 -2.02 -12.36
N HIS A 294 -9.21 -0.96 -11.82
CA HIS A 294 -10.66 -0.75 -11.85
C HIS A 294 -11.05 0.33 -12.87
N ASP A 295 -12.22 0.20 -13.47
CA ASP A 295 -12.78 1.17 -14.42
C ASP A 295 -13.30 2.45 -13.73
N GLY A 296 -13.10 2.57 -12.41
CA GLY A 296 -13.60 3.67 -11.59
C GLY A 296 -15.12 3.66 -11.41
N SER A 297 -15.81 2.56 -11.77
CA SER A 297 -17.12 2.30 -11.17
C SER A 297 -16.92 2.13 -9.66
N PRO A 298 -17.74 2.77 -8.81
CA PRO A 298 -17.72 2.41 -7.40
C PRO A 298 -17.98 0.90 -7.36
N GLU A 299 -17.07 0.15 -6.76
CA GLU A 299 -17.38 -1.23 -6.40
C GLU A 299 -18.72 -1.19 -5.67
N LYS A 300 -19.68 -2.00 -6.12
CA LYS A 300 -20.91 -2.25 -5.36
C LYS A 300 -20.56 -3.08 -4.11
N THR A 301 -19.61 -2.64 -3.30
CA THR A 301 -19.23 -3.25 -2.01
C THR A 301 -18.25 -2.31 -1.33
N LEU A 302 -18.79 -1.28 -0.66
CA LEU A 302 -18.33 -0.73 0.62
C LEU A 302 -19.38 0.30 1.05
N GLY A 303 -20.65 -0.14 0.99
CA GLY A 303 -21.77 0.58 1.55
C GLY A 303 -21.83 0.34 3.06
N LYS A 304 -21.59 1.40 3.82
CA LYS A 304 -22.08 1.59 5.21
C LYS A 304 -21.71 0.49 6.20
N LYS A 305 -20.51 0.58 6.76
CA LYS A 305 -20.23 0.46 8.21
C LYS A 305 -18.76 0.79 8.41
N ALA A 306 -18.43 2.08 8.40
CA ALA A 306 -17.30 2.54 9.18
C ALA A 306 -17.67 2.22 10.64
N SER A 307 -17.15 1.11 11.16
CA SER A 307 -17.16 0.85 12.59
C SER A 307 -16.50 2.06 13.26
N LYS A 308 -17.26 2.73 14.12
CA LYS A 308 -16.75 3.78 14.99
C LYS A 308 -15.48 3.25 15.67
N CYS A 309 -14.36 3.94 15.44
CA CYS A 309 -13.19 3.86 16.30
C CYS A 309 -13.55 4.41 17.68
#